data_AF-A0A8T6IKN4-F1
#
_entry.id   AF-A0A8T6IKN4-F1
#
_cell.length_a   1.000
_cell.length_b   1.000
_cell.length_c   1.000
_cell.angle_alpha   90.00
_cell.angle_beta   90.00
_cell.angle_gamma   90.00
#
_symmetry.space_group_name_H-M   'P 1'
#
loop_
_entity.id
_entity.type
_entity.pdbx_description
1 polymer ?
#
loop_
_entity_poly.entity_id
_entity_poly.type
_entity_poly.pdbx_seq_one_letter_code
_entity_poly.pdbx_strand_id
1 'polypeptide(L)'
;MIRKFLLLVTVLALLSFGMAASAQDMVDWTCGTVDPDTDAAITITGWEGPGEVDKFLLAFDEFFEEYYPNVEQVLNTGVAWGDYWTTLPAQLAGGAEIDMAWMHISRNDTFASNGWLLNLDSYLESCPIPGWPDLFVESMRDAFNYQGSQYAIPYDFATVGVYVNTDLFEEAGLDLPDENTTFEEFQELAIALTQDTDGDGETDVYGVSNLAGPGYGAGGIYWIIKSFGGELFNDDITGSELNSPESIAAIQWVADMIWEHGAHPTADAVAASGFGGEFFFANGYSAMHFALNDAASRMWELIGDSFTWSVVPTPRGSAGHFNNAGGSAFSIPVSA
;
A
#
# COMPACT_ATOMS: atom_id res chain seq x y z
N MET A 1 10.63 -16.56 -23.14
CA MET A 1 9.30 -16.36 -23.74
C MET A 1 8.26 -17.18 -22.98
N ILE A 2 8.41 -18.52 -22.90
CA ILE A 2 7.51 -19.41 -22.11
C ILE A 2 7.45 -19.03 -20.62
N ARG A 3 8.59 -18.84 -19.94
CA ARG A 3 8.64 -18.41 -18.52
C ARG A 3 7.92 -17.09 -18.24
N LYS A 4 8.00 -16.14 -19.18
CA LYS A 4 7.37 -14.82 -19.08
C LYS A 4 5.85 -14.89 -19.24
N PHE A 5 5.37 -15.85 -20.03
CA PHE A 5 3.93 -16.09 -20.24
C PHE A 5 3.31 -16.83 -19.05
N LEU A 6 4.02 -17.82 -18.49
CA LEU A 6 3.64 -18.54 -17.26
C LEU A 6 3.35 -17.60 -16.08
N LEU A 7 4.15 -16.53 -15.95
CA LEU A 7 3.98 -15.56 -14.87
C LEU A 7 2.84 -14.60 -15.12
N LEU A 8 2.67 -14.12 -16.36
CA LEU A 8 1.52 -13.29 -16.71
C LEU A 8 0.22 -14.04 -16.45
N VAL A 9 0.19 -15.33 -16.76
CA VAL A 9 -0.86 -16.29 -16.46
C VAL A 9 -1.06 -16.42 -14.94
N THR A 10 -0.01 -16.69 -14.16
CA THR A 10 -0.17 -16.91 -12.71
C THR A 10 -0.71 -15.69 -11.95
N VAL A 11 -0.31 -14.47 -12.33
CA VAL A 11 -0.83 -13.23 -11.75
C VAL A 11 -2.35 -13.12 -11.88
N LEU A 12 -2.94 -13.77 -12.89
CA LEU A 12 -4.37 -13.79 -13.15
C LEU A 12 -5.11 -14.88 -12.36
N ALA A 13 -4.42 -15.96 -11.98
CA ALA A 13 -5.02 -17.05 -11.21
C ALA A 13 -5.27 -16.61 -9.78
N LEU A 14 -4.33 -15.84 -9.21
CA LEU A 14 -4.45 -15.24 -7.88
C LEU A 14 -5.70 -14.36 -7.72
N LEU A 15 -6.19 -13.75 -8.81
CA LEU A 15 -7.31 -12.80 -8.79
C LEU A 15 -8.69 -13.44 -9.01
N SER A 16 -8.77 -14.75 -9.28
CA SER A 16 -9.99 -15.43 -9.72
C SER A 16 -10.43 -16.61 -8.83
N PHE A 17 -10.02 -16.64 -7.55
CA PHE A 17 -10.39 -17.69 -6.59
C PHE A 17 -11.91 -17.92 -6.54
N GLY A 18 -12.36 -19.03 -7.13
CA GLY A 18 -13.77 -19.41 -7.10
C GLY A 18 -14.23 -20.54 -8.02
N MET A 19 -13.44 -21.04 -8.97
CA MET A 19 -13.90 -22.11 -9.87
C MET A 19 -12.88 -23.22 -10.04
N ALA A 20 -13.32 -24.47 -9.82
CA ALA A 20 -12.64 -25.66 -10.30
C ALA A 20 -12.58 -25.59 -11.84
N ALA A 21 -11.44 -25.15 -12.36
CA ALA A 21 -11.20 -25.03 -13.80
C ALA A 21 -10.81 -26.41 -14.37
N SER A 22 -11.34 -26.78 -15.54
CA SER A 22 -10.88 -27.95 -16.26
C SER A 22 -9.53 -27.68 -16.95
N ALA A 23 -8.80 -28.73 -17.32
CA ALA A 23 -7.56 -28.58 -18.10
C ALA A 23 -7.77 -27.81 -19.43
N GLN A 24 -8.97 -27.87 -20.01
CA GLN A 24 -9.31 -27.09 -21.20
C GLN A 24 -9.51 -25.61 -20.86
N ASP A 25 -10.15 -25.29 -19.73
CA ASP A 25 -10.30 -23.91 -19.26
C ASP A 25 -8.93 -23.26 -19.00
N MET A 26 -7.96 -24.06 -18.54
CA MET A 26 -6.58 -23.62 -18.33
C MET A 26 -5.81 -23.39 -19.65
N VAL A 27 -5.98 -24.27 -20.65
CA VAL A 27 -5.42 -24.06 -22.00
C VAL A 27 -6.01 -22.82 -22.64
N ASP A 28 -7.33 -22.62 -22.53
CA ASP A 28 -8.01 -21.44 -23.07
C ASP A 28 -7.54 -20.16 -22.35
N TRP A 29 -7.27 -20.26 -21.04
CA TRP A 29 -6.82 -19.14 -20.23
C TRP A 29 -5.33 -18.78 -20.39
N THR A 30 -4.47 -19.76 -20.68
CA THR A 30 -3.08 -19.52 -21.10
C THR A 30 -2.96 -19.23 -22.60
N CYS A 31 -4.09 -19.13 -23.29
CA CYS A 31 -4.18 -18.96 -24.73
C CYS A 31 -3.41 -20.04 -25.52
N GLY A 32 -3.26 -21.23 -24.92
CA GLY A 32 -2.53 -22.38 -25.45
C GLY A 32 -1.03 -22.15 -25.62
N THR A 33 -0.47 -21.15 -24.94
CA THR A 33 0.92 -20.72 -25.15
C THR A 33 1.94 -21.49 -24.30
N VAL A 34 1.47 -22.20 -23.27
CA VAL A 34 2.35 -22.97 -22.37
C VAL A 34 1.82 -24.39 -22.18
N ASP A 35 2.70 -25.35 -22.40
CA ASP A 35 2.43 -26.78 -22.16
C ASP A 35 2.33 -27.05 -20.65
N PRO A 36 1.24 -27.66 -20.13
CA PRO A 36 1.13 -28.06 -18.72
C PRO A 36 2.28 -28.97 -18.23
N ASP A 37 2.91 -29.73 -19.13
CA ASP A 37 4.03 -30.61 -18.78
C ASP A 37 5.40 -29.89 -18.81
N THR A 38 5.42 -28.55 -18.96
CA THR A 38 6.66 -27.75 -19.04
C THR A 38 7.55 -27.96 -17.82
N ASP A 39 8.79 -28.40 -18.06
CA ASP A 39 9.87 -28.47 -17.07
C ASP A 39 10.70 -27.18 -17.11
N ALA A 40 10.63 -26.39 -16.04
CA ALA A 40 11.31 -25.10 -15.94
C ALA A 40 11.52 -24.68 -14.48
N ALA A 41 12.36 -23.68 -14.26
CA ALA A 41 12.41 -22.92 -13.01
C ALA A 41 12.05 -21.46 -13.28
N ILE A 42 11.28 -20.84 -12.38
CA ILE A 42 10.94 -19.42 -12.37
C ILE A 42 11.55 -18.73 -11.16
N THR A 43 12.27 -17.63 -11.39
CA THR A 43 12.89 -16.85 -10.32
C THR A 43 12.04 -15.63 -9.97
N ILE A 44 11.68 -15.51 -8.69
CA ILE A 44 10.83 -14.44 -8.14
C ILE A 44 11.63 -13.65 -7.11
N THR A 45 11.57 -12.32 -7.17
CA THR A 45 12.26 -11.44 -6.21
C THR A 45 11.32 -10.38 -5.62
N GLY A 46 11.42 -10.14 -4.31
CA GLY A 46 10.50 -9.27 -3.58
C GLY A 46 11.06 -8.74 -2.25
N TRP A 47 10.45 -7.69 -1.71
CA TRP A 47 10.89 -7.04 -0.47
C TRP A 47 10.23 -7.57 0.80
N GLU A 48 9.06 -8.20 0.69
CA GLU A 48 8.33 -8.69 1.88
C GLU A 48 9.01 -9.89 2.53
N GLY A 49 8.79 -10.00 3.83
CA GLY A 49 9.24 -11.12 4.66
C GLY A 49 8.31 -12.34 4.60
N PRO A 50 8.65 -13.41 5.33
CA PRO A 50 7.97 -14.71 5.24
C PRO A 50 6.44 -14.64 5.40
N GLY A 51 5.92 -13.85 6.35
CA GLY A 51 4.47 -13.82 6.61
C GLY A 51 3.62 -13.29 5.45
N GLU A 52 4.10 -12.31 4.69
CA GLU A 52 3.39 -11.83 3.49
C GLU A 52 3.69 -12.71 2.27
N VAL A 53 4.92 -13.23 2.18
CA VAL A 53 5.28 -14.21 1.14
C VAL A 53 4.40 -15.44 1.24
N ASP A 54 4.14 -15.96 2.45
CA ASP A 54 3.26 -17.10 2.66
C ASP A 54 1.85 -16.84 2.13
N LYS A 55 1.32 -15.61 2.27
CA LYS A 55 0.01 -15.24 1.71
C LYS A 55 0.03 -15.24 0.18
N PHE A 56 1.10 -14.73 -0.43
CA PHE A 56 1.30 -14.80 -1.86
C PHE A 56 1.35 -16.26 -2.33
N LEU A 57 2.10 -17.11 -1.61
CA LEU A 57 2.28 -18.51 -1.95
C LEU A 57 1.02 -19.36 -1.78
N LEU A 58 0.09 -19.03 -0.87
CA LEU A 58 -1.16 -19.79 -0.72
C LEU A 58 -1.86 -20.07 -2.05
N ALA A 59 -2.01 -19.02 -2.85
CA ALA A 59 -2.72 -19.08 -4.11
C ALA A 59 -1.79 -19.38 -5.29
N PHE A 60 -0.50 -19.02 -5.17
CA PHE A 60 0.49 -19.22 -6.21
C PHE A 60 0.98 -20.67 -6.28
N ASP A 61 1.22 -21.30 -5.12
CA ASP A 61 1.61 -22.71 -5.02
C ASP A 61 0.48 -23.63 -5.46
N GLU A 62 -0.77 -23.40 -5.01
CA GLU A 62 -1.94 -24.18 -5.46
C GLU A 62 -2.04 -24.17 -7.00
N PHE A 63 -1.85 -23.00 -7.61
CA PHE A 63 -1.86 -22.86 -9.06
C PHE A 63 -0.75 -23.68 -9.76
N PHE A 64 0.49 -23.54 -9.30
CA PHE A 64 1.62 -24.26 -9.92
C PHE A 64 1.54 -25.77 -9.66
N GLU A 65 1.16 -26.20 -8.47
CA GLU A 65 0.97 -27.62 -8.15
C GLU A 65 -0.13 -28.27 -9.00
N GLU A 66 -1.23 -27.55 -9.25
CA GLU A 66 -2.35 -28.10 -10.01
C GLU A 66 -2.11 -28.07 -11.54
N TYR A 67 -1.53 -26.99 -12.07
CA TYR A 67 -1.51 -26.75 -13.52
C TYR A 67 -0.12 -26.83 -14.17
N TYR A 68 0.96 -26.66 -13.40
CA TYR A 68 2.34 -26.66 -13.88
C TYR A 68 3.30 -27.37 -12.90
N PRO A 69 3.06 -28.65 -12.55
CA PRO A 69 3.73 -29.33 -11.43
C PRO A 69 5.22 -29.55 -11.62
N ASN A 70 5.72 -29.41 -12.86
CA ASN A 70 7.14 -29.53 -13.19
C ASN A 70 7.88 -28.18 -13.17
N VAL A 71 7.18 -27.08 -12.80
CA VAL A 71 7.80 -25.75 -12.68
C VAL A 71 8.27 -25.53 -11.25
N GLU A 72 9.59 -25.41 -11.07
CA GLU A 72 10.21 -25.04 -9.80
C GLU A 72 10.12 -23.53 -9.57
N GLN A 73 9.75 -23.14 -8.35
CA GLN A 73 9.72 -21.73 -7.93
C GLN A 73 10.94 -21.39 -7.08
N VAL A 74 11.74 -20.42 -7.52
CA VAL A 74 12.93 -19.94 -6.81
C VAL A 74 12.65 -18.56 -6.24
N LEU A 75 12.43 -18.50 -4.92
CA LEU A 75 12.08 -17.26 -4.21
C LEU A 75 13.31 -16.57 -3.63
N ASN A 76 13.53 -15.32 -4.02
CA ASN A 76 14.54 -14.41 -3.48
C ASN A 76 13.83 -13.21 -2.82
N THR A 77 13.16 -13.45 -1.69
CA THR A 77 12.34 -12.45 -0.97
C THR A 77 13.00 -12.02 0.35
N GLY A 78 12.39 -11.06 1.06
CA GLY A 78 12.87 -10.57 2.35
C GLY A 78 13.99 -9.54 2.26
N VAL A 79 14.23 -8.94 1.09
CA VAL A 79 15.19 -7.84 0.96
C VAL A 79 14.55 -6.57 1.53
N ALA A 80 15.18 -5.97 2.54
CA ALA A 80 14.66 -4.76 3.16
C ALA A 80 14.32 -3.68 2.12
N TRP A 81 13.16 -3.00 2.29
CA TRP A 81 12.60 -2.04 1.35
C TRP A 81 13.62 -1.07 0.74
N GLY A 82 14.46 -0.44 1.57
CA GLY A 82 15.47 0.51 1.10
C GLY A 82 16.53 -0.12 0.20
N ASP A 83 16.95 -1.35 0.52
CA ASP A 83 17.98 -2.08 -0.20
C ASP A 83 17.44 -2.71 -1.50
N TYR A 84 16.18 -3.14 -1.52
CA TYR A 84 15.54 -3.78 -2.68
C TYR A 84 15.68 -2.93 -3.95
N TRP A 85 15.41 -1.62 -3.82
CA TRP A 85 15.45 -0.69 -4.95
C TRP A 85 16.84 -0.40 -5.48
N THR A 86 17.90 -0.76 -4.76
CA THR A 86 19.29 -0.65 -5.21
C THR A 86 19.85 -1.97 -5.70
N THR A 87 19.45 -3.08 -5.08
CA THR A 87 19.93 -4.43 -5.39
C THR A 87 19.31 -4.99 -6.66
N LEU A 88 18.01 -4.77 -6.91
CA LEU A 88 17.34 -5.26 -8.12
C LEU A 88 17.99 -4.72 -9.41
N PRO A 89 18.22 -3.40 -9.58
CA PRO A 89 18.94 -2.89 -10.75
C PRO A 89 20.35 -3.46 -10.90
N ALA A 90 21.08 -3.63 -9.79
CA ALA A 90 22.43 -4.19 -9.82
C ALA A 90 22.44 -5.67 -10.25
N GLN A 91 21.44 -6.45 -9.82
CA GLN A 91 21.23 -7.83 -10.27
C GLN A 91 20.94 -7.90 -11.77
N LEU A 92 20.04 -7.05 -12.27
CA LEU A 92 19.72 -6.98 -13.70
C LEU A 92 20.93 -6.59 -14.55
N ALA A 93 21.70 -5.58 -14.12
CA ALA A 93 22.95 -5.19 -14.78
C ALA A 93 24.04 -6.29 -14.70
N GLY A 94 24.01 -7.11 -13.65
CA GLY A 94 24.87 -8.28 -13.48
C GLY A 94 24.46 -9.50 -14.31
N GLY A 95 23.34 -9.43 -15.03
CA GLY A 95 22.84 -10.53 -15.86
C GLY A 95 22.06 -11.59 -15.08
N ALA A 96 21.50 -11.24 -13.91
CA ALA A 96 20.60 -12.14 -13.19
C ALA A 96 19.35 -12.44 -14.03
N GLU A 97 19.01 -13.73 -14.15
CA GLU A 97 17.76 -14.16 -14.77
C GLU A 97 16.64 -14.08 -13.72
N ILE A 98 15.89 -12.97 -13.73
CA ILE A 98 14.74 -12.75 -12.87
C ILE A 98 13.50 -12.78 -13.75
N ASP A 99 12.59 -13.72 -13.47
CA ASP A 99 11.38 -13.89 -14.28
C ASP A 99 10.24 -12.99 -13.75
N MET A 100 10.15 -12.79 -12.43
CA MET A 100 9.19 -11.90 -11.78
C MET A 100 9.87 -11.05 -10.71
N ALA A 101 9.61 -9.75 -10.72
CA ALA A 101 9.97 -8.84 -9.65
C ALA A 101 8.74 -8.10 -9.15
N TRP A 102 8.62 -7.99 -7.84
CA TRP A 102 7.64 -7.09 -7.26
C TRP A 102 8.01 -5.65 -7.58
N MET A 103 7.02 -4.88 -7.96
CA MET A 103 7.17 -3.48 -8.33
C MET A 103 6.22 -2.66 -7.48
N HIS A 104 6.63 -1.46 -7.11
CA HIS A 104 5.80 -0.53 -6.37
C HIS A 104 5.47 0.69 -7.23
N ILE A 105 4.28 1.26 -7.03
CA ILE A 105 3.80 2.47 -7.73
C ILE A 105 4.85 3.58 -7.74
N SER A 106 5.55 3.81 -6.63
CA SER A 106 6.58 4.86 -6.51
C SER A 106 7.88 4.59 -7.29
N ARG A 107 8.00 3.42 -7.93
CA ARG A 107 9.22 2.97 -8.61
C ARG A 107 8.98 2.61 -10.07
N ASN A 108 7.74 2.28 -10.44
CA ASN A 108 7.39 1.82 -11.79
C ASN A 108 7.95 2.72 -12.90
N ASP A 109 7.68 4.02 -12.86
CA ASP A 109 8.11 4.95 -13.90
C ASP A 109 9.63 5.02 -14.07
N THR A 110 10.37 4.94 -12.95
CA THR A 110 11.84 4.93 -12.99
C THR A 110 12.35 3.64 -13.64
N PHE A 111 11.77 2.49 -13.30
CA PHE A 111 12.18 1.21 -13.87
C PHE A 111 11.77 1.06 -15.34
N ALA A 112 10.55 1.48 -15.70
CA ALA A 112 10.05 1.48 -17.07
C ALA A 112 10.87 2.43 -17.96
N SER A 113 11.15 3.66 -17.51
CA SER A 113 11.95 4.65 -18.26
C SER A 113 13.40 4.21 -18.49
N ASN A 114 13.99 3.46 -17.56
CA ASN A 114 15.32 2.86 -17.73
C ASN A 114 15.31 1.63 -18.65
N GLY A 115 14.14 1.20 -19.13
CA GLY A 115 13.99 0.02 -19.97
C GLY A 115 14.28 -1.28 -19.23
N TRP A 116 14.11 -1.32 -17.91
CA TRP A 116 14.34 -2.52 -17.08
C TRP A 116 13.12 -3.42 -16.95
N LEU A 117 11.96 -2.98 -17.44
CA LEU A 117 10.70 -3.74 -17.41
C LEU A 117 10.25 -4.08 -18.84
N LEU A 118 9.66 -5.25 -18.99
CA LEU A 118 9.03 -5.67 -20.23
C LEU A 118 7.73 -4.87 -20.45
N ASN A 119 7.56 -4.33 -21.66
CA ASN A 119 6.27 -3.81 -22.10
C ASN A 119 5.27 -4.96 -22.28
N LEU A 120 4.13 -4.88 -21.60
CA LEU A 120 3.13 -5.94 -21.53
C LEU A 120 2.03 -5.83 -22.59
N ASP A 121 1.94 -4.73 -23.36
CA ASP A 121 0.82 -4.47 -24.27
C ASP A 121 0.60 -5.61 -25.26
N SER A 122 1.65 -6.08 -25.93
CA SER A 122 1.56 -7.20 -26.87
C SER A 122 1.13 -8.52 -26.22
N TYR A 123 1.43 -8.71 -24.94
CA TYR A 123 1.01 -9.89 -24.16
C TYR A 123 -0.47 -9.76 -23.78
N LEU A 124 -0.90 -8.58 -23.34
CA LEU A 124 -2.29 -8.27 -23.03
C LEU A 124 -3.20 -8.35 -24.27
N GLU A 125 -2.68 -7.99 -25.44
CA GLU A 125 -3.39 -8.14 -26.72
C GLU A 125 -3.49 -9.59 -27.18
N SER A 126 -2.40 -10.36 -27.03
CA SER A 126 -2.34 -11.75 -27.52
C SER A 126 -2.98 -12.77 -26.58
N CYS A 127 -2.95 -12.49 -25.28
CA CYS A 127 -3.65 -13.25 -24.27
C CYS A 127 -4.36 -12.32 -23.29
N PRO A 128 -5.58 -11.88 -23.65
CA PRO A 128 -6.35 -10.97 -22.82
C PRO A 128 -6.67 -11.58 -21.47
N ILE A 129 -6.37 -10.79 -20.45
CA ILE A 129 -6.77 -11.08 -19.08
C ILE A 129 -8.30 -10.93 -18.99
N PRO A 130 -9.05 -11.95 -18.51
CA PRO A 130 -10.49 -11.82 -18.28
C PRO A 130 -10.80 -10.65 -17.35
N GLY A 131 -11.61 -9.69 -17.82
CA GLY A 131 -12.00 -8.51 -17.05
C GLY A 131 -11.00 -7.35 -17.11
N TRP A 132 -9.83 -7.50 -17.71
CA TRP A 132 -8.94 -6.36 -17.95
C TRP A 132 -9.50 -5.42 -19.03
N PRO A 133 -9.39 -4.09 -18.88
CA PRO A 133 -8.67 -3.37 -17.80
C PRO A 133 -9.49 -3.06 -16.54
N ASP A 134 -10.76 -3.50 -16.48
CA ASP A 134 -11.73 -3.14 -15.44
C ASP A 134 -11.59 -3.97 -14.15
N LEU A 135 -10.64 -4.93 -14.10
CA LEU A 135 -10.29 -5.68 -12.88
C LEU A 135 -9.76 -4.78 -11.76
N PHE A 136 -9.14 -3.65 -12.11
CA PHE A 136 -8.52 -2.74 -11.16
C PHE A 136 -9.14 -1.36 -11.27
N VAL A 137 -9.14 -0.64 -10.14
CA VAL A 137 -9.43 0.80 -10.14
C VAL A 137 -8.45 1.49 -11.10
N GLU A 138 -8.97 2.37 -11.95
CA GLU A 138 -8.21 3.04 -13.01
C GLU A 138 -6.90 3.67 -12.49
N SER A 139 -6.93 4.37 -11.36
CA SER A 139 -5.73 4.98 -10.77
C SER A 139 -4.65 3.95 -10.42
N MET A 140 -5.04 2.75 -9.99
CA MET A 140 -4.10 1.68 -9.65
C MET A 140 -3.53 1.00 -10.90
N ARG A 141 -4.32 0.88 -11.97
CA ARG A 141 -3.83 0.40 -13.26
C ARG A 141 -2.83 1.38 -13.86
N ASP A 142 -3.21 2.66 -13.91
CA ASP A 142 -2.45 3.74 -14.55
C ASP A 142 -1.13 4.02 -13.82
N ALA A 143 -1.07 3.76 -12.52
CA ALA A 143 0.15 3.78 -11.71
C ALA A 143 1.28 2.86 -12.22
N PHE A 144 0.96 1.83 -13.01
CA PHE A 144 1.95 0.95 -13.64
C PHE A 144 2.00 1.10 -15.16
N ASN A 145 1.37 2.16 -15.68
CA ASN A 145 1.51 2.61 -17.04
C ASN A 145 2.63 3.63 -17.14
N TYR A 146 3.48 3.51 -18.15
CA TYR A 146 4.49 4.52 -18.47
C TYR A 146 4.39 4.90 -19.94
N GLN A 147 4.15 6.19 -20.20
CA GLN A 147 4.01 6.75 -21.56
C GLN A 147 2.97 6.03 -22.45
N GLY A 148 1.88 5.55 -21.87
CA GLY A 148 0.78 4.91 -22.59
C GLY A 148 0.86 3.39 -22.67
N SER A 149 1.90 2.75 -22.13
CA SER A 149 2.07 1.30 -22.13
C SER A 149 2.12 0.70 -20.73
N GLN A 150 1.59 -0.51 -20.57
CA GLN A 150 1.58 -1.22 -19.29
C GLN A 150 2.92 -1.95 -19.05
N TYR A 151 3.52 -1.80 -17.86
CA TYR A 151 4.81 -2.44 -17.51
C TYR A 151 4.75 -3.38 -16.30
N ALA A 152 3.69 -3.31 -15.51
CA ALA A 152 3.44 -4.23 -14.41
C ALA A 152 1.94 -4.45 -14.22
N ILE A 153 1.55 -5.58 -13.64
CA ILE A 153 0.15 -5.90 -13.34
C ILE A 153 -0.08 -5.73 -11.84
N PRO A 154 -0.94 -4.79 -11.42
CA PRO A 154 -1.33 -4.63 -10.01
C PRO A 154 -1.75 -5.94 -9.36
N TYR A 155 -1.49 -6.12 -8.07
CA TYR A 155 -2.03 -7.25 -7.30
C TYR A 155 -2.65 -6.85 -5.96
N ASP A 156 -2.22 -5.73 -5.40
CA ASP A 156 -2.84 -5.14 -4.23
C ASP A 156 -3.21 -3.69 -4.52
N PHE A 157 -3.82 -3.05 -3.53
CA PHE A 157 -3.95 -1.61 -3.45
C PHE A 157 -3.90 -1.27 -1.96
N ALA A 158 -3.15 -0.24 -1.62
CA ALA A 158 -3.03 0.21 -0.25
C ALA A 158 -3.58 1.63 -0.14
N THR A 159 -4.49 1.87 0.80
CA THR A 159 -4.98 3.22 1.10
C THR A 159 -5.10 3.45 2.58
N VAL A 160 -4.98 4.71 2.99
CA VAL A 160 -5.06 5.08 4.40
C VAL A 160 -6.53 5.31 4.79
N GLY A 161 -6.95 4.70 5.88
CA GLY A 161 -8.19 5.02 6.58
C GLY A 161 -7.88 5.57 7.97
N VAL A 162 -8.90 6.16 8.60
CA VAL A 162 -8.84 6.50 10.02
C VAL A 162 -9.53 5.39 10.80
N TYR A 163 -8.74 4.62 11.54
CA TYR A 163 -9.25 3.65 12.51
C TYR A 163 -9.71 4.40 13.75
N VAL A 164 -10.92 4.14 14.20
CA VAL A 164 -11.55 4.86 15.31
C VAL A 164 -11.98 3.88 16.39
N ASN A 165 -11.65 4.18 17.64
CA ASN A 165 -12.20 3.49 18.81
C ASN A 165 -13.61 4.05 19.05
N THR A 166 -14.64 3.28 18.69
CA THR A 166 -16.03 3.75 18.71
C THR A 166 -16.60 3.89 20.13
N ASP A 167 -16.03 3.18 21.11
CA ASP A 167 -16.44 3.31 22.51
C ASP A 167 -16.09 4.70 23.05
N LEU A 168 -14.89 5.23 22.72
CA LEU A 168 -14.49 6.58 23.16
C LEU A 168 -15.35 7.69 22.55
N PHE A 169 -15.83 7.51 21.32
CA PHE A 169 -16.80 8.44 20.71
C PHE A 169 -18.16 8.37 21.41
N GLU A 170 -18.66 7.17 21.71
CA GLU A 170 -19.92 6.99 22.43
C GLU A 170 -19.86 7.60 23.83
N GLU A 171 -18.77 7.38 24.57
CA GLU A 171 -18.53 7.96 25.90
C GLU A 171 -18.47 9.48 25.88
N ALA A 172 -17.86 10.07 24.84
CA ALA A 172 -17.80 11.52 24.66
C ALA A 172 -19.11 12.13 24.11
N GLY A 173 -20.04 11.29 23.63
CA GLY A 173 -21.26 11.73 22.95
C GLY A 173 -20.98 12.43 21.62
N LEU A 174 -19.94 11.99 20.90
CA LEU A 174 -19.51 12.53 19.62
C LEU A 174 -19.90 11.59 18.47
N ASP A 175 -20.26 12.17 17.33
CA ASP A 175 -20.48 11.41 16.09
C ASP A 175 -19.14 11.03 15.44
N LEU A 176 -19.12 9.90 14.73
CA LEU A 176 -17.94 9.47 13.97
C LEU A 176 -17.71 10.39 12.76
N PRO A 177 -16.45 10.61 12.33
CA PRO A 177 -16.16 11.28 11.07
C PRO A 177 -16.81 10.57 9.87
N ASP A 178 -17.22 11.36 8.88
CA ASP A 178 -17.78 10.92 7.61
C ASP A 178 -16.99 11.52 6.42
N GLU A 179 -17.43 11.28 5.18
CA GLU A 179 -16.76 11.82 3.99
C GLU A 179 -16.79 13.36 3.86
N ASN A 180 -17.60 14.05 4.68
CA ASN A 180 -17.72 15.50 4.67
C ASN A 180 -16.91 16.17 5.78
N THR A 181 -16.41 15.40 6.74
CA THR A 181 -15.65 15.91 7.89
C THR A 181 -14.41 16.69 7.42
N THR A 182 -14.33 17.97 7.79
CA THR A 182 -13.19 18.82 7.44
C THR A 182 -12.00 18.59 8.36
N PHE A 183 -10.83 19.10 7.99
CA PHE A 183 -9.65 19.08 8.87
C PHE A 183 -9.89 19.84 10.18
N GLU A 184 -10.67 20.91 10.16
CA GLU A 184 -11.04 21.68 11.36
C GLU A 184 -11.96 20.87 12.28
N GLU A 185 -13.00 20.24 11.73
CA GLU A 185 -13.90 19.36 12.49
C GLU A 185 -13.16 18.15 13.05
N PHE A 186 -12.28 17.53 12.24
CA PHE A 186 -11.42 16.43 12.68
C PHE A 186 -10.49 16.82 13.83
N GLN A 187 -9.91 18.02 13.77
CA GLN A 187 -9.10 18.58 14.84
C GLN A 187 -9.92 18.77 16.12
N GLU A 188 -11.14 19.30 16.03
CA GLU A 188 -12.03 19.46 17.19
C GLU A 188 -12.38 18.10 17.83
N LEU A 189 -12.66 17.09 17.02
CA LEU A 189 -12.89 15.71 17.50
C LEU A 189 -11.65 15.15 18.20
N ALA A 190 -10.46 15.29 17.60
CA ALA A 190 -9.23 14.82 18.21
C ALA A 190 -8.95 15.53 19.55
N ILE A 191 -9.13 16.85 19.63
CA ILE A 191 -8.97 17.58 20.88
C ILE A 191 -9.95 17.07 21.95
N ALA A 192 -11.22 16.89 21.58
CA ALA A 192 -12.26 16.43 22.51
C ALA A 192 -12.02 15.00 23.03
N LEU A 193 -11.36 14.15 22.23
CA LEU A 193 -11.04 12.76 22.57
C LEU A 193 -9.69 12.60 23.27
N THR A 194 -8.95 13.68 23.48
CA THR A 194 -7.67 13.64 24.21
C THR A 194 -7.92 13.65 25.71
N GLN A 195 -7.39 12.66 26.43
CA GLN A 195 -7.71 12.41 27.85
C GLN A 195 -6.45 12.23 28.70
N ASP A 196 -6.46 12.90 29.85
CA ASP A 196 -5.66 12.59 31.05
C ASP A 196 -6.62 11.85 32.00
N THR A 197 -6.48 10.53 32.08
CA THR A 197 -7.43 9.65 32.75
C THR A 197 -7.11 9.47 34.23
N ASP A 198 -5.86 9.70 34.66
CA ASP A 198 -5.44 9.59 36.05
C ASP A 198 -5.22 10.95 36.76
N GLY A 199 -5.23 12.05 36.00
CA GLY A 199 -5.14 13.42 36.47
C GLY A 199 -3.73 13.86 36.83
N ASP A 200 -2.69 13.19 36.34
CA ASP A 200 -1.29 13.52 36.62
C ASP A 200 -0.73 14.68 35.77
N GLY A 201 -1.51 15.14 34.79
CA GLY A 201 -1.15 16.22 33.87
C GLY A 201 -0.46 15.76 32.59
N GLU A 202 -0.27 14.47 32.40
CA GLU A 202 0.19 13.84 31.16
C GLU A 202 -1.00 13.25 30.39
N THR A 203 -0.84 13.08 29.07
CA THR A 203 -1.90 12.49 28.24
C THR A 203 -1.81 10.98 28.23
N ASP A 204 -2.88 10.30 28.64
CA ASP A 204 -2.99 8.83 28.61
C ASP A 204 -3.55 8.33 27.28
N VAL A 205 -4.57 9.03 26.76
CA VAL A 205 -5.23 8.71 25.50
C VAL A 205 -5.16 9.93 24.60
N TYR A 206 -4.45 9.79 23.48
CA TYR A 206 -4.35 10.85 22.48
C TYR A 206 -5.57 10.85 21.55
N GLY A 207 -6.06 12.02 21.17
CA GLY A 207 -7.15 12.14 20.21
C GLY A 207 -6.88 11.48 18.86
N VAL A 208 -5.64 11.60 18.37
CA VAL A 208 -5.21 11.02 17.10
C VAL A 208 -3.75 10.59 17.13
N SER A 209 -3.39 9.60 16.34
CA SER A 209 -2.01 9.17 16.14
C SER A 209 -1.71 8.87 14.67
N ASN A 210 -0.42 8.94 14.34
CA ASN A 210 0.13 8.61 13.03
C ASN A 210 -0.38 9.48 11.87
N LEU A 211 -0.58 10.81 12.07
CA LEU A 211 -1.12 11.72 11.03
C LEU A 211 -0.40 11.67 9.67
N ALA A 212 0.90 11.39 9.67
CA ALA A 212 1.69 11.22 8.45
C ALA A 212 1.53 9.84 7.76
N GLY A 213 0.72 8.93 8.31
CA GLY A 213 0.60 7.55 7.87
C GLY A 213 1.86 6.71 8.16
N PRO A 214 1.80 5.38 7.95
CA PRO A 214 2.89 4.47 8.29
C PRO A 214 4.13 4.71 7.42
N GLY A 215 5.26 5.08 8.04
CA GLY A 215 6.60 4.88 7.48
C GLY A 215 7.09 5.85 6.39
N TYR A 216 6.33 6.87 6.01
CA TYR A 216 6.73 7.79 4.95
C TYR A 216 7.16 9.13 5.54
N GLY A 217 8.47 9.42 5.62
CA GLY A 217 9.01 10.70 6.14
C GLY A 217 8.37 11.97 5.54
N ALA A 218 9.02 12.64 4.59
CA ALA A 218 8.43 13.83 3.94
C ALA A 218 7.23 13.49 3.03
N GLY A 219 7.13 12.23 2.56
CA GLY A 219 6.03 11.76 1.71
C GLY A 219 4.74 11.49 2.49
N GLY A 220 4.80 11.26 3.80
CA GLY A 220 3.64 10.88 4.60
C GLY A 220 2.62 11.99 4.79
N ILE A 221 3.08 13.25 4.78
CA ILE A 221 2.21 14.42 4.89
C ILE A 221 1.77 15.00 3.52
N TYR A 222 2.22 14.43 2.40
CA TYR A 222 1.94 15.00 1.09
C TYR A 222 0.44 15.04 0.78
N TRP A 223 -0.32 14.02 1.14
CA TRP A 223 -1.78 14.03 0.97
C TRP A 223 -2.46 15.15 1.79
N ILE A 224 -1.91 15.52 2.96
CA ILE A 224 -2.38 16.66 3.76
C ILE A 224 -2.07 17.95 3.03
N ILE A 225 -0.82 18.12 2.56
CA ILE A 225 -0.40 19.27 1.74
C ILE A 225 -1.34 19.44 0.54
N LYS A 226 -1.62 18.36 -0.19
CA LYS A 226 -2.55 18.38 -1.34
C LYS A 226 -3.97 18.74 -0.94
N SER A 227 -4.45 18.26 0.20
CA SER A 227 -5.78 18.59 0.72
C SER A 227 -5.94 20.08 1.03
N PHE A 228 -4.86 20.74 1.44
CA PHE A 228 -4.82 22.19 1.64
C PHE A 228 -4.57 22.98 0.34
N GLY A 229 -4.30 22.30 -0.77
CA GLY A 229 -4.02 22.91 -2.08
C GLY A 229 -2.54 23.19 -2.36
N GLY A 230 -1.63 22.74 -1.49
CA GLY A 230 -0.20 22.84 -1.68
C GLY A 230 0.36 21.73 -2.59
N GLU A 231 1.66 21.81 -2.88
CA GLU A 231 2.38 20.89 -3.75
C GLU A 231 3.85 20.75 -3.29
N LEU A 232 4.53 19.65 -3.66
CA LEU A 232 5.96 19.47 -3.33
C LEU A 232 6.86 20.25 -4.30
N PHE A 233 6.51 20.26 -5.58
CA PHE A 233 7.29 20.82 -6.68
C PHE A 233 6.40 21.61 -7.64
N ASN A 234 6.99 22.51 -8.41
CA ASN A 234 6.27 23.16 -9.50
C ASN A 234 6.01 22.18 -10.67
N ASP A 235 5.13 22.55 -11.61
CA ASP A 235 4.66 21.67 -12.69
C ASP A 235 5.78 21.04 -13.54
N ASP A 236 6.92 21.73 -13.71
CA ASP A 236 8.07 21.25 -14.49
C ASP A 236 9.16 20.57 -13.63
N ILE A 237 8.92 20.41 -12.33
CA ILE A 237 9.81 19.72 -11.37
C ILE A 237 11.21 20.38 -11.31
N THR A 238 11.27 21.70 -11.50
CA THR A 238 12.53 22.47 -11.42
C THR A 238 12.69 23.23 -10.11
N GLY A 239 11.62 23.36 -9.32
CA GLY A 239 11.59 24.11 -8.06
C GLY A 239 10.70 23.45 -7.01
N SER A 240 10.92 23.83 -5.74
CA SER A 240 10.13 23.37 -4.60
C SER A 240 8.96 24.32 -4.34
N GLU A 241 7.77 23.77 -4.07
CA GLU A 241 6.54 24.50 -3.71
C GLU A 241 6.16 24.32 -2.22
N LEU A 242 7.07 23.74 -1.44
CA LEU A 242 6.87 23.51 0.01
C LEU A 242 6.77 24.80 0.83
N ASN A 243 7.19 25.95 0.28
CA ASN A 243 7.09 27.25 0.93
C ASN A 243 5.86 28.08 0.48
N SER A 244 4.95 27.49 -0.30
CA SER A 244 3.66 28.12 -0.60
C SER A 244 2.83 28.29 0.68
N PRO A 245 1.93 29.31 0.75
CA PRO A 245 1.04 29.49 1.89
C PRO A 245 0.24 28.22 2.25
N GLU A 246 -0.20 27.47 1.24
CA GLU A 246 -0.99 26.25 1.36
C GLU A 246 -0.15 25.10 1.95
N SER A 247 1.06 24.87 1.44
CA SER A 247 1.99 23.88 2.00
C SER A 247 2.38 24.21 3.45
N ILE A 248 2.63 25.50 3.75
CA ILE A 248 2.95 25.95 5.11
C ILE A 248 1.75 25.71 6.04
N ALA A 249 0.53 26.01 5.61
CA ALA A 249 -0.67 25.80 6.42
C ALA A 249 -0.88 24.31 6.78
N ALA A 250 -0.69 23.40 5.81
CA ALA A 250 -0.77 21.96 6.06
C ALA A 250 0.28 21.46 7.05
N ILE A 251 1.54 21.89 6.88
CA ILE A 251 2.64 21.51 7.78
C ILE A 251 2.41 22.07 9.19
N GLN A 252 1.92 23.31 9.28
CA GLN A 252 1.59 23.96 10.54
C GLN A 252 0.45 23.23 11.25
N TRP A 253 -0.60 22.83 10.53
CA TRP A 253 -1.70 22.04 11.11
C TRP A 253 -1.20 20.75 11.76
N VAL A 254 -0.31 20.00 11.09
CA VAL A 254 0.30 18.79 11.68
C VAL A 254 1.13 19.12 12.92
N ALA A 255 1.87 20.24 12.91
CA ALA A 255 2.66 20.68 14.04
C ALA A 255 1.79 21.09 15.24
N ASP A 256 0.69 21.79 14.99
CA ASP A 256 -0.24 22.29 16.03
C ASP A 256 -0.96 21.13 16.71
N MET A 257 -1.33 20.07 15.97
CA MET A 257 -1.89 18.84 16.54
C MET A 257 -0.98 18.22 17.61
N ILE A 258 0.34 18.33 17.47
CA ILE A 258 1.32 17.79 18.42
C ILE A 258 1.61 18.81 19.53
N TRP A 259 1.95 20.04 19.17
CA TRP A 259 2.60 20.98 20.07
C TRP A 259 1.70 22.07 20.64
N GLU A 260 0.61 22.41 19.96
CA GLU A 260 -0.37 23.38 20.46
C GLU A 260 -1.53 22.68 21.17
N HIS A 261 -2.04 21.61 20.57
CA HIS A 261 -3.23 20.91 21.05
C HIS A 261 -2.92 19.69 21.91
N GLY A 262 -1.72 19.11 21.82
CA GLY A 262 -1.37 17.88 22.52
C GLY A 262 -2.21 16.67 22.11
N ALA A 263 -3.00 16.77 21.03
CA ALA A 263 -3.94 15.75 20.59
C ALA A 263 -3.26 14.60 19.82
N HIS A 264 -2.01 14.79 19.41
CA HIS A 264 -1.16 13.78 18.80
C HIS A 264 0.10 13.52 19.64
N PRO A 265 0.52 12.26 19.81
CA PRO A 265 1.69 11.93 20.61
C PRO A 265 2.99 12.45 19.98
N THR A 266 3.95 12.78 20.82
CA THR A 266 5.33 13.02 20.37
C THR A 266 6.02 11.68 20.05
N ALA A 267 7.13 11.71 19.31
CA ALA A 267 7.93 10.51 19.08
C ALA A 267 8.42 9.86 20.39
N ASP A 268 8.74 10.68 21.40
CA ASP A 268 9.16 10.20 22.72
C ASP A 268 8.01 9.54 23.47
N ALA A 269 6.79 10.08 23.38
CA ALA A 269 5.60 9.47 23.98
C ALA A 269 5.28 8.10 23.36
N VAL A 270 5.35 8.01 22.02
CA VAL A 270 5.22 6.71 21.32
C VAL A 270 6.29 5.74 21.80
N ALA A 271 7.55 6.16 21.87
CA ALA A 271 8.65 5.31 22.34
C ALA A 271 8.46 4.85 23.80
N ALA A 272 7.97 5.73 24.69
CA ALA A 272 7.72 5.44 26.09
C ALA A 272 6.60 4.41 26.30
N SER A 273 5.59 4.40 25.43
CA SER A 273 4.52 3.38 25.47
C SER A 273 5.03 1.95 25.21
N GLY A 274 6.16 1.82 24.51
CA GLY A 274 6.67 0.53 24.04
C GLY A 274 5.97 -0.02 22.79
N PHE A 275 4.99 0.71 22.25
CA PHE A 275 4.23 0.32 21.06
C PHE A 275 4.40 1.36 19.94
N GLY A 276 4.76 0.89 18.74
CA GLY A 276 4.90 1.72 17.55
C GLY A 276 3.81 1.44 16.51
N GLY A 277 3.56 2.41 15.63
CA GLY A 277 2.62 2.26 14.52
C GLY A 277 1.20 1.94 15.00
N GLU A 278 0.55 1.04 14.29
CA GLU A 278 -0.82 0.58 14.56
C GLU A 278 -0.99 -0.09 15.93
N PHE A 279 0.08 -0.63 16.51
CA PHE A 279 0.02 -1.24 17.83
C PHE A 279 -0.19 -0.21 18.95
N PHE A 280 0.13 1.07 18.72
CA PHE A 280 -0.19 2.15 19.66
C PHE A 280 -1.71 2.29 19.82
N PHE A 281 -2.44 2.32 18.70
CA PHE A 281 -3.90 2.35 18.69
C PHE A 281 -4.51 1.05 19.23
N ALA A 282 -3.98 -0.10 18.81
CA ALA A 282 -4.51 -1.41 19.23
C ALA A 282 -4.43 -1.65 20.74
N ASN A 283 -3.53 -0.96 21.45
CA ASN A 283 -3.43 -0.98 22.92
C ASN A 283 -4.22 0.15 23.60
N GLY A 284 -5.01 0.93 22.87
CA GLY A 284 -5.90 1.96 23.42
C GLY A 284 -5.24 3.30 23.72
N TYR A 285 -4.01 3.55 23.28
CA TYR A 285 -3.32 4.84 23.54
C TYR A 285 -3.80 6.00 22.65
N SER A 286 -4.67 5.73 21.68
CA SER A 286 -5.29 6.77 20.86
C SER A 286 -6.73 6.45 20.47
N ALA A 287 -7.55 7.49 20.35
CA ALA A 287 -8.93 7.37 19.91
C ALA A 287 -9.05 7.22 18.39
N MET A 288 -8.16 7.85 17.65
CA MET A 288 -8.09 7.77 16.18
C MET A 288 -6.68 7.45 15.71
N HIS A 289 -6.57 6.70 14.62
CA HIS A 289 -5.28 6.30 14.06
C HIS A 289 -5.31 6.21 12.54
N PHE A 290 -4.40 6.91 11.87
CA PHE A 290 -4.23 6.79 10.43
C PHE A 290 -3.38 5.57 10.10
N ALA A 291 -3.94 4.60 9.39
CA ALA A 291 -3.18 3.43 8.93
C ALA A 291 -3.68 2.92 7.59
N LEU A 292 -2.85 2.12 6.94
CA LEU A 292 -3.22 1.41 5.72
C LEU A 292 -4.31 0.36 6.01
N ASN A 293 -5.06 -0.03 4.97
CA ASN A 293 -6.14 -1.01 5.07
C ASN A 293 -5.69 -2.40 5.53
N ASP A 294 -4.42 -2.76 5.36
CA ASP A 294 -3.86 -4.03 5.84
C ASP A 294 -3.70 -4.08 7.37
N ALA A 295 -3.58 -2.91 8.03
CA ALA A 295 -3.40 -2.80 9.47
C ALA A 295 -4.56 -3.42 10.26
N ALA A 296 -5.79 -3.40 9.71
CA ALA A 296 -6.96 -4.06 10.27
C ALA A 296 -6.67 -5.51 10.68
N SER A 297 -6.02 -6.27 9.79
CA SER A 297 -5.70 -7.68 10.02
C SER A 297 -4.67 -7.89 11.13
N ARG A 298 -3.71 -6.96 11.27
CA ARG A 298 -2.65 -7.02 12.29
C ARG A 298 -3.16 -6.59 13.67
N MET A 299 -4.13 -5.69 13.72
CA MET A 299 -4.73 -5.21 14.96
C MET A 299 -5.86 -6.09 15.49
N TRP A 300 -6.55 -6.84 14.61
CA TRP A 300 -7.76 -7.59 14.95
C TRP A 300 -7.63 -8.47 16.20
N GLU A 301 -6.64 -9.37 16.20
CA GLU A 301 -6.43 -10.29 17.33
C GLU A 301 -5.95 -9.58 18.60
N LEU A 302 -5.17 -8.51 18.45
CA LEU A 302 -4.61 -7.77 19.57
C LEU A 302 -5.67 -6.93 20.28
N ILE A 303 -6.56 -6.27 19.54
CA ILE A 303 -7.68 -5.52 20.10
C ILE A 303 -8.64 -6.49 20.79
N GLY A 304 -9.03 -7.57 20.09
CA GLY A 304 -9.98 -8.55 20.61
C GLY A 304 -11.27 -7.89 21.11
N ASP A 305 -11.60 -8.15 22.37
CA ASP A 305 -12.78 -7.59 23.05
C ASP A 305 -12.46 -6.34 23.90
N SER A 306 -11.27 -5.74 23.74
CA SER A 306 -10.82 -4.61 24.57
C SER A 306 -11.60 -3.33 24.32
N PHE A 307 -11.96 -3.07 23.05
CA PHE A 307 -12.83 -1.97 22.63
C PHE A 307 -13.43 -2.26 21.25
N THR A 308 -14.55 -1.60 20.93
CA THR A 308 -15.14 -1.64 19.59
C THR A 308 -14.49 -0.59 18.67
N TRP A 309 -14.34 -0.93 17.38
CA TRP A 309 -13.69 -0.04 16.43
C TRP A 309 -14.28 -0.11 15.02
N SER A 310 -14.03 0.94 14.25
CA SER A 310 -14.44 1.07 12.85
C SER A 310 -13.34 1.75 12.02
N VAL A 311 -13.54 1.82 10.70
CA VAL A 311 -12.70 2.60 9.79
C VAL A 311 -13.57 3.65 9.11
N VAL A 312 -13.12 4.90 9.16
CA VAL A 312 -13.78 6.04 8.52
C VAL A 312 -12.85 6.71 7.49
N PRO A 313 -13.40 7.49 6.54
CA PRO A 313 -12.59 8.22 5.57
C PRO A 313 -11.64 9.23 6.23
N THR A 314 -10.56 9.59 5.52
CA THR A 314 -9.69 10.72 5.94
C THR A 314 -10.44 12.05 5.80
N PRO A 315 -10.08 13.09 6.58
CA PRO A 315 -10.75 14.39 6.47
C PRO A 315 -10.49 15.05 5.11
N ARG A 316 -11.46 15.86 4.66
CA ARG A 316 -11.36 16.64 3.43
C ARG A 316 -10.79 18.04 3.68
N GLY A 317 -9.94 18.51 2.77
CA GLY A 317 -9.42 19.88 2.81
C GLY A 317 -10.13 20.82 1.83
N SER A 318 -9.66 22.07 1.80
CA SER A 318 -10.19 23.13 0.93
C SER A 318 -10.03 22.82 -0.56
N ALA A 319 -9.00 22.05 -0.94
CA ALA A 319 -8.74 21.64 -2.31
C ALA A 319 -9.41 20.30 -2.69
N GLY A 320 -10.10 19.65 -1.74
CA GLY A 320 -10.79 18.38 -1.95
C GLY A 320 -10.31 17.28 -1.02
N HIS A 321 -10.63 16.05 -1.40
CA HIS A 321 -10.29 14.85 -0.64
C HIS A 321 -9.13 14.14 -1.31
N PHE A 322 -7.96 14.18 -0.68
CA PHE A 322 -6.78 13.46 -1.14
C PHE A 322 -6.40 12.42 -0.11
N ASN A 323 -5.83 11.32 -0.59
CA ASN A 323 -5.40 10.23 0.27
C ASN A 323 -4.11 9.62 -0.28
N ASN A 324 -3.31 9.04 0.61
CA ASN A 324 -2.18 8.23 0.18
C ASN A 324 -2.71 6.96 -0.48
N ALA A 325 -2.22 6.72 -1.70
CA ALA A 325 -2.37 5.47 -2.40
C ALA A 325 -1.00 4.83 -2.51
N GLY A 326 -0.88 3.65 -1.93
CA GLY A 326 0.20 2.70 -2.19
C GLY A 326 -0.30 1.62 -3.13
N GLY A 327 0.64 0.79 -3.56
CA GLY A 327 0.27 -0.27 -4.46
C GLY A 327 1.46 -0.99 -5.05
N SER A 328 1.26 -2.28 -5.20
CA SER A 328 2.24 -3.23 -5.64
C SER A 328 1.73 -3.98 -6.85
N ALA A 329 2.66 -4.35 -7.71
CA ALA A 329 2.42 -5.05 -8.94
C ALA A 329 3.48 -6.11 -9.17
N PHE A 330 3.14 -7.08 -9.99
CA PHE A 330 4.12 -8.00 -10.56
C PHE A 330 4.62 -7.43 -11.87
N SER A 331 5.94 -7.37 -12.01
CA SER A 331 6.62 -6.94 -13.23
C SER A 331 7.51 -8.06 -13.76
N ILE A 332 7.80 -8.00 -15.07
CA ILE A 332 8.75 -8.91 -15.71
C ILE A 332 9.99 -8.11 -16.05
N PRO A 333 11.09 -8.27 -15.30
CA PRO A 333 12.33 -7.58 -15.62
C PRO A 333 12.88 -7.99 -16.99
N VAL A 334 13.63 -7.07 -17.58
CA VAL A 334 14.50 -7.34 -18.73
C VAL A 334 15.93 -7.04 -18.31
N SER A 335 16.83 -7.95 -18.62
CA SER A 335 18.26 -7.71 -18.47
C SER A 335 18.66 -6.50 -19.31
N ALA A 336 19.42 -5.59 -18.71
CA ALA A 336 20.01 -4.45 -19.41
C ALA A 336 21.05 -4.89 -20.46
#